data_AF-A0A2S7N399-F1
#
_entry.id   AF-A0A2S7N399-F1
#
_cell.length_a   1.000
_cell.length_b   1.000
_cell.length_c   1.000
_cell.angle_alpha   90.00
_cell.angle_beta   90.00
_cell.angle_gamma   90.00
#
_symmetry.space_group_name_H-M   'P 1'
#
loop_
_entity.id
_entity.type
_entity.pdbx_description
1 polymer ?
#
loop_
_entity_poly.entity_id
_entity_poly.type
_entity_poly.pdbx_seq_one_letter_code
_entity_poly.pdbx_strand_id
1 'polypeptide(L)'
;MDKLGKLKISENRARSYRKLSEATPGGIVPYLWREPSETQENLSVGIQMNHNKQVDRIDVICKNDSPRPISFKVFFVTERTSPVSACFYSPTDALVYFYEDDQIVLLNGHDRASISIMEQRSRNAVFEAMQRGTVLPSPLARGYVICATMYQRNLLPGEVSMLSNWTVRGETKEDAMLLDFLIKNQTSIYQ
;
A
#
# COMPACT_ATOMS: atom_id res chain seq x y z
N MET A 1 -2.83 12.51 -43.70
CA MET A 1 -3.19 12.85 -42.31
C MET A 1 -4.58 12.26 -42.12
N ASP A 2 -4.84 11.28 -41.26
CA ASP A 2 -4.49 11.24 -39.85
C ASP A 2 -3.81 9.94 -39.39
N LYS A 3 -2.80 10.13 -38.55
CA LYS A 3 -2.13 9.10 -37.77
C LYS A 3 -3.00 8.71 -36.58
N LEU A 4 -4.11 8.01 -36.83
CA LEU A 4 -4.71 7.14 -35.81
C LEU A 4 -4.02 5.78 -35.88
N GLY A 5 -2.73 5.82 -35.57
CA GLY A 5 -1.98 4.64 -35.19
C GLY A 5 -2.67 4.07 -33.97
N LYS A 6 -3.43 3.00 -34.19
CA LYS A 6 -3.83 2.02 -33.19
C LYS A 6 -2.61 1.75 -32.32
N LEU A 7 -2.50 2.44 -31.19
CA LEU A 7 -1.71 2.00 -30.06
C LEU A 7 -2.42 0.76 -29.53
N LYS A 8 -2.21 -0.36 -30.23
CA LYS A 8 -2.13 -1.66 -29.58
C LYS A 8 -1.00 -1.50 -28.57
N ILE A 9 -1.35 -1.09 -27.37
CA ILE A 9 -0.50 -1.22 -26.20
C ILE A 9 -0.31 -2.73 -26.08
N SER A 10 0.78 -3.24 -26.66
CA SER A 10 1.17 -4.61 -26.45
C SER A 10 1.33 -4.81 -24.95
N GLU A 11 0.66 -5.80 -24.40
CA GLU A 11 0.65 -6.19 -22.98
C GLU A 11 2.03 -6.69 -22.49
N ASN A 12 3.12 -6.31 -23.16
CA ASN A 12 4.47 -6.81 -22.95
C ASN A 12 5.46 -5.71 -22.51
N ARG A 13 4.98 -4.56 -22.00
CA ARG A 13 5.84 -3.74 -21.13
C ARG A 13 5.87 -4.41 -19.78
N ALA A 14 6.98 -5.07 -19.46
CA ALA A 14 7.27 -5.56 -18.11
C ALA A 14 6.92 -4.45 -17.12
N ARG A 15 5.82 -4.62 -16.37
CA ARG A 15 5.46 -3.65 -15.34
C ARG A 15 6.55 -3.74 -14.29
N SER A 16 7.20 -2.62 -13.99
CA SER A 16 8.25 -2.55 -12.96
C SER A 16 7.74 -2.93 -11.57
N TYR A 17 6.41 -2.96 -11.40
CA TYR A 17 5.74 -3.54 -10.24
C TYR A 17 4.97 -4.82 -10.58
N ARG A 18 4.89 -5.72 -9.60
CA ARG A 18 4.12 -6.96 -9.61
C ARG A 18 3.09 -6.92 -8.48
N LYS A 19 1.81 -7.15 -8.81
CA LYS A 19 0.75 -7.37 -7.81
C LYS A 19 1.09 -8.64 -7.02
N LEU A 20 1.07 -8.56 -5.70
CA LEU A 20 1.46 -9.68 -4.85
C LEU A 20 0.27 -10.52 -4.41
N SER A 21 -0.92 -9.92 -4.27
CA SER A 21 -2.14 -10.65 -3.91
C SER A 21 -3.41 -9.90 -4.35
N GLU A 22 -4.55 -10.58 -4.30
CA GLU A 22 -5.87 -9.97 -4.50
C GLU A 22 -6.27 -9.05 -3.35
N ALA A 23 -7.25 -8.18 -3.58
CA ALA A 23 -7.74 -7.26 -2.58
C ALA A 23 -8.38 -8.01 -1.40
N THR A 24 -8.07 -7.58 -0.18
CA THR A 24 -8.82 -8.00 1.02
C THR A 24 -10.21 -7.33 1.05
N PRO A 25 -11.14 -7.78 1.91
CA PRO A 25 -12.39 -7.03 2.14
C PRO A 25 -12.14 -5.57 2.57
N GLY A 26 -11.00 -5.28 3.20
CA GLY A 26 -10.52 -3.91 3.47
C GLY A 26 -9.94 -3.15 2.30
N GLY A 27 -9.91 -3.74 1.10
CA GLY A 27 -9.51 -3.08 -0.13
C GLY A 27 -8.01 -2.89 -0.31
N ILE A 28 -7.17 -3.44 0.59
CA ILE A 28 -5.71 -3.28 0.52
C ILE A 28 -5.14 -4.29 -0.48
N VAL A 29 -4.38 -3.79 -1.45
CA VAL A 29 -3.67 -4.59 -2.45
C VAL A 29 -2.18 -4.25 -2.41
N PRO A 30 -1.30 -5.23 -2.10
CA PRO A 30 0.14 -5.02 -2.10
C PRO A 30 0.76 -5.22 -3.49
N TYR A 31 1.76 -4.40 -3.81
CA TYR A 31 2.56 -4.48 -5.02
C TYR A 31 4.04 -4.37 -4.68
N LEU A 32 4.86 -5.26 -5.25
CA LEU A 32 6.32 -5.16 -5.19
C LEU A 32 6.81 -4.41 -6.41
N TRP A 33 7.65 -3.41 -6.22
CA TRP A 33 8.36 -2.71 -7.30
C TRP A 33 9.86 -2.91 -7.15
N ARG A 34 10.53 -3.09 -8.30
CA ARG A 34 11.99 -3.11 -8.42
C ARG A 34 12.40 -2.35 -9.68
N GLU A 35 13.66 -1.90 -9.69
CA GLU A 35 14.23 -1.27 -10.88
C GLU A 35 14.23 -2.30 -12.04
N PRO A 36 13.83 -1.93 -13.28
CA PRO A 36 13.70 -2.88 -14.39
C PRO A 36 14.99 -3.60 -14.78
N SER A 37 16.15 -3.04 -14.42
CA SER A 37 17.47 -3.63 -14.67
C SER A 37 17.87 -4.70 -13.64
N GLU A 38 17.12 -4.87 -12.55
CA GLU A 38 17.43 -5.82 -11.49
C GLU A 38 16.66 -7.14 -11.65
N THR A 39 17.35 -8.28 -11.57
CA THR A 39 16.70 -9.59 -11.61
C THR A 39 15.89 -9.85 -10.33
N GLN A 40 14.64 -10.30 -10.50
CA GLN A 40 13.73 -10.59 -9.37
C GLN A 40 14.05 -11.90 -8.63
N GLU A 41 14.92 -12.74 -9.16
CA GLU A 41 15.09 -14.15 -8.78
C GLU A 41 15.66 -14.37 -7.36
N ASN A 42 16.21 -13.34 -6.71
CA ASN A 42 16.89 -13.47 -5.42
C ASN A 42 16.18 -12.76 -4.25
N LEU A 43 14.92 -12.35 -4.43
CA LEU A 43 14.09 -11.81 -3.36
C LEU A 43 12.88 -12.73 -3.14
N SER A 44 12.90 -13.52 -2.07
CA SER A 44 11.74 -14.30 -1.65
C SER A 44 10.72 -13.38 -1.00
N VAL A 45 9.45 -13.53 -1.40
CA VAL A 45 8.34 -12.71 -0.89
C VAL A 45 7.21 -13.61 -0.43
N GLY A 46 6.87 -13.53 0.86
CA GLY A 46 5.69 -14.12 1.47
C GLY A 46 4.65 -13.04 1.81
N ILE A 47 3.39 -13.44 1.89
CA ILE A 47 2.29 -12.56 2.28
C ILE A 47 1.47 -13.26 3.34
N GLN A 48 1.20 -12.55 4.42
CA GLN A 48 0.26 -12.97 5.45
C GLN A 48 -0.88 -11.97 5.51
N MET A 49 -2.10 -12.48 5.59
CA MET A 49 -3.30 -11.67 5.69
C MET A 49 -4.07 -12.08 6.93
N ASN A 50 -4.56 -11.09 7.66
CA ASN A 50 -5.50 -11.30 8.75
C ASN A 50 -6.71 -10.41 8.49
N HIS A 51 -7.88 -11.03 8.40
CA HIS A 51 -9.14 -10.35 8.21
C HIS A 51 -10.10 -10.70 9.34
N ASN A 52 -10.62 -9.67 9.98
CA ASN A 52 -11.79 -9.77 10.85
C ASN A 52 -12.71 -8.56 10.61
N LYS A 53 -13.86 -8.52 11.30
CA LYS A 53 -14.89 -7.50 11.07
C LYS A 53 -14.39 -6.06 11.19
N GLN A 54 -13.43 -5.80 12.07
CA GLN A 54 -12.95 -4.46 12.38
C GLN A 54 -11.56 -4.17 11.83
N VAL A 55 -10.81 -5.21 11.44
CA VAL A 55 -9.39 -5.10 11.09
C VAL A 55 -9.09 -5.92 9.85
N ASP A 56 -8.49 -5.27 8.87
CA ASP A 56 -7.80 -5.91 7.75
C ASP A 56 -6.32 -5.59 7.86
N ARG A 57 -5.49 -6.60 8.10
CA ARG A 57 -4.04 -6.45 8.15
C ARG A 57 -3.40 -7.29 7.05
N ILE A 58 -2.42 -6.70 6.40
CA ILE A 58 -1.56 -7.39 5.44
C ILE A 58 -0.09 -7.17 5.80
N ASP A 59 0.64 -8.27 5.85
CA ASP A 59 2.07 -8.31 6.08
C ASP A 59 2.75 -8.86 4.83
N VAL A 60 3.72 -8.12 4.30
CA VAL A 60 4.60 -8.54 3.21
C VAL A 60 5.96 -8.84 3.82
N ILE A 61 6.39 -10.09 3.74
CA ILE A 61 7.64 -10.57 4.31
C ILE A 61 8.61 -10.79 3.15
N CYS A 62 9.72 -10.07 3.16
CA CYS A 62 10.74 -10.13 2.12
C CYS A 62 12.04 -10.67 2.70
N LYS A 63 12.69 -11.61 2.02
CA LYS A 63 14.01 -12.13 2.37
C LYS A 63 14.97 -11.97 1.20
N ASN A 64 16.16 -11.46 1.48
CA ASN A 64 17.23 -11.38 0.49
C ASN A 64 18.02 -12.69 0.47
N ASP A 65 17.79 -13.50 -0.58
CA ASP A 65 18.50 -14.76 -0.79
C ASP A 65 19.76 -14.58 -1.69
N SER A 66 20.10 -13.34 -2.02
CA SER A 66 21.25 -13.02 -2.86
C SER A 66 22.51 -12.78 -2.03
N PRO A 67 23.71 -12.90 -2.63
CA PRO A 67 24.98 -12.56 -1.99
C PRO A 67 25.26 -11.04 -1.95
N ARG A 68 24.33 -10.19 -2.40
CA ARG A 68 24.49 -8.72 -2.45
C ARG A 68 23.30 -8.01 -1.78
N PRO A 69 23.45 -6.74 -1.37
CA PRO A 69 22.30 -5.96 -0.92
C PRO A 69 21.24 -5.81 -2.02
N ILE A 70 19.96 -5.82 -1.65
CA ILE A 70 18.82 -5.61 -2.56
C ILE A 70 17.99 -4.43 -2.08
N SER A 71 17.73 -3.48 -2.98
CA SER A 71 16.77 -2.40 -2.78
C SER A 71 15.44 -2.73 -3.47
N PHE A 72 14.33 -2.48 -2.79
CA PHE A 72 12.99 -2.64 -3.36
C PHE A 72 12.01 -1.68 -2.73
N LYS A 73 10.83 -1.57 -3.36
CA LYS A 73 9.70 -0.81 -2.83
C LYS A 73 8.48 -1.71 -2.73
N VAL A 74 7.70 -1.53 -1.68
CA VAL A 74 6.36 -2.13 -1.56
C VAL A 74 5.35 -1.01 -1.53
N PHE A 75 4.34 -1.12 -2.38
CA PHE A 75 3.19 -0.26 -2.39
C PHE A 75 2.00 -1.01 -1.80
N PHE A 76 1.24 -0.38 -0.91
CA PHE A 76 -0.09 -0.85 -0.55
C PHE A 76 -1.11 0.13 -1.11
N VAL A 77 -1.98 -0.35 -1.98
CA VAL A 77 -3.02 0.45 -2.62
C VAL A 77 -4.36 0.08 -2.00
N THR A 78 -5.08 1.09 -1.51
CA THR A 78 -6.43 0.96 -0.98
C THR A 78 -7.39 1.74 -1.86
N GLU A 79 -8.31 1.06 -2.52
CA GLU A 79 -9.39 1.70 -3.30
C GLU A 79 -10.70 1.58 -2.51
N ARG A 80 -11.34 2.73 -2.21
CA ARG A 80 -12.64 2.76 -1.54
C ARG A 80 -13.76 2.55 -2.55
N THR A 81 -14.59 1.56 -2.27
CA THR A 81 -15.75 1.18 -3.10
C THR A 81 -17.01 1.97 -2.74
N SER A 82 -17.01 2.65 -1.61
CA SER A 82 -18.03 3.62 -1.17
C SER A 82 -17.46 5.04 -1.20
N PRO A 83 -18.31 6.06 -1.41
CA PRO A 83 -17.89 7.44 -1.30
C PRO A 83 -17.50 7.76 0.15
N VAL A 84 -16.37 8.42 0.33
CA VAL A 84 -15.92 8.94 1.62
C VAL A 84 -16.22 10.44 1.70
N SER A 85 -16.67 10.91 2.86
CA SER A 85 -16.90 12.34 3.10
C SER A 85 -15.58 13.11 3.12
N ALA A 86 -14.54 12.51 3.72
CA ALA A 86 -13.17 12.99 3.69
C ALA A 86 -12.17 11.82 3.84
N CYS A 87 -11.07 11.89 3.11
CA CYS A 87 -9.90 11.05 3.35
C CYS A 87 -8.65 11.92 3.43
N PHE A 88 -7.92 11.85 4.53
CA PHE A 88 -6.72 12.66 4.73
C PHE A 88 -5.65 12.00 5.58
N TYR A 89 -4.41 12.40 5.37
CA TYR A 89 -3.30 12.06 6.25
C TYR A 89 -3.24 13.03 7.43
N SER A 90 -3.25 12.51 8.66
CA SER A 90 -3.01 13.28 9.89
C SER A 90 -1.53 13.22 10.24
N PRO A 91 -0.77 14.33 10.14
CA PRO A 91 0.64 14.34 10.54
C PRO A 91 0.85 14.07 12.04
N THR A 92 -0.10 14.49 12.88
CA THR A 92 -0.04 14.31 14.34
C THR A 92 -0.16 12.84 14.71
N ASP A 93 -1.09 12.12 14.09
CA ASP A 93 -1.34 10.70 14.37
C ASP A 93 -0.48 9.77 13.50
N ALA A 94 0.17 10.33 12.47
CA ALA A 94 0.96 9.63 11.46
C ALA A 94 0.20 8.51 10.74
N LEU A 95 -1.09 8.72 10.46
CA LEU A 95 -1.97 7.74 9.79
C LEU A 95 -2.98 8.43 8.86
N VAL A 96 -3.65 7.64 8.01
CA VAL A 96 -4.69 8.13 7.10
C VAL A 96 -6.07 7.84 7.67
N TYR A 97 -6.93 8.84 7.69
CA TYR A 97 -8.34 8.73 8.02
C TYR A 97 -9.17 8.58 6.75
N PHE A 98 -10.21 7.77 6.83
CA PHE A 98 -11.34 7.73 5.91
C PHE A 98 -12.61 7.91 6.75
N TYR A 99 -13.38 8.94 6.46
CA TYR A 99 -14.70 9.14 7.04
C TYR A 99 -15.74 8.61 6.05
N GLU A 100 -16.27 7.42 6.34
CA GLU A 100 -17.21 6.68 5.50
C GLU A 100 -18.57 6.67 6.22
N ASP A 101 -19.62 7.29 5.66
CA ASP A 101 -20.97 7.41 6.23
C ASP A 101 -21.05 7.43 7.77
N ASP A 102 -21.17 6.26 8.42
CA ASP A 102 -21.32 6.08 9.87
C ASP A 102 -20.08 5.46 10.58
N GLN A 103 -18.92 5.44 9.92
CA GLN A 103 -17.69 4.82 10.42
C GLN A 103 -16.44 5.65 10.11
N ILE A 104 -15.44 5.48 10.99
CA ILE A 104 -14.09 5.97 10.77
C ILE A 104 -13.23 4.76 10.46
N VAL A 105 -12.56 4.81 9.30
CA VAL A 105 -11.56 3.83 8.92
C VAL A 105 -10.18 4.47 8.99
N LEU A 106 -9.31 3.90 9.81
CA LEU A 106 -7.90 4.28 9.86
C LEU A 106 -7.12 3.38 8.90
N LEU A 107 -6.15 3.93 8.20
CA LEU A 107 -5.16 3.18 7.43
C LEU A 107 -3.77 3.54 7.97
N ASN A 108 -3.06 2.52 8.43
CA ASN A 108 -1.78 2.69 9.09
C ASN A 108 -0.82 1.56 8.71
N GLY A 109 0.43 1.67 9.15
CA GLY A 109 1.45 0.64 9.05
C GLY A 109 2.49 0.81 10.15
N HIS A 110 3.39 -0.16 10.30
CA HIS A 110 4.44 -0.05 11.32
C HIS A 110 5.41 1.09 11.04
N ASP A 111 5.78 1.25 9.78
CA ASP A 111 6.84 2.15 9.37
C ASP A 111 6.29 3.43 8.73
N ARG A 112 7.15 4.45 8.68
CA ARG A 112 6.82 5.68 7.93
C ARG A 112 6.77 5.37 6.44
N ALA A 113 5.64 5.68 5.81
CA ALA A 113 5.42 5.55 4.38
C ALA A 113 5.39 6.91 3.69
N SER A 114 5.73 6.94 2.40
CA SER A 114 5.26 8.01 1.52
C SER A 114 3.82 7.74 1.13
N ILE A 115 2.98 8.76 1.08
CA ILE A 115 1.52 8.60 0.97
C ILE A 115 0.99 9.45 -0.20
N SER A 116 0.06 8.87 -0.95
CA SER A 116 -0.76 9.53 -1.95
C SER A 116 -2.22 9.24 -1.68
N ILE A 117 -3.05 10.27 -1.61
CA ILE A 117 -4.50 10.20 -1.43
C ILE A 117 -5.12 11.00 -2.58
N MET A 118 -5.83 10.34 -3.48
CA MET A 118 -6.42 10.95 -4.67
C MET A 118 -7.84 10.47 -4.89
N GLU A 119 -8.61 11.23 -5.65
CA GLU A 119 -9.89 10.73 -6.17
C GLU A 119 -9.65 9.56 -7.15
N GLN A 120 -10.54 8.58 -7.17
CA GLN A 120 -10.41 7.37 -7.99
C GLN A 120 -10.41 7.67 -9.50
N ARG A 121 -10.94 8.82 -9.95
CA ARG A 121 -10.77 9.28 -11.34
C ARG A 121 -9.28 9.48 -11.74
N SER A 122 -8.40 9.68 -10.77
CA SER A 122 -6.94 9.79 -10.95
C SER A 122 -6.22 8.44 -10.80
N ARG A 123 -6.94 7.31 -10.73
CA ARG A 123 -6.38 5.97 -10.58
C ARG A 123 -5.23 5.66 -11.56
N ASN A 124 -5.36 6.02 -12.83
CA ASN A 124 -4.30 5.81 -13.81
C ASN A 124 -3.01 6.55 -13.45
N ALA A 125 -3.10 7.78 -12.94
CA ALA A 125 -1.94 8.56 -12.51
C ALA A 125 -1.22 7.91 -11.32
N VAL A 126 -1.96 7.28 -10.39
CA VAL A 126 -1.40 6.51 -9.27
C VAL A 126 -0.59 5.33 -9.79
N PHE A 127 -1.16 4.51 -10.68
CA PHE A 127 -0.46 3.35 -11.22
C PHE A 127 0.72 3.73 -12.13
N GLU A 128 0.64 4.84 -12.86
CA GLU A 128 1.77 5.38 -13.62
C GLU A 128 2.91 5.86 -12.72
N ALA A 129 2.60 6.50 -11.58
CA ALA A 129 3.61 6.87 -10.60
C ALA A 129 4.27 5.63 -9.98
N MET A 130 3.48 4.62 -9.61
CA MET A 130 3.98 3.33 -9.12
C MET A 130 4.88 2.65 -10.15
N GLN A 131 4.59 2.74 -11.45
CA GLN A 131 5.46 2.19 -12.50
C GLN A 131 6.86 2.84 -12.47
N ARG A 132 6.93 4.13 -12.15
CA ARG A 132 8.19 4.87 -11.95
C ARG A 132 8.78 4.70 -10.55
N GLY A 133 8.18 3.87 -9.70
CA GLY A 133 8.62 3.66 -8.33
C GLY A 133 8.41 4.87 -7.41
N THR A 134 7.42 5.72 -7.70
CA THR A 134 7.11 6.92 -6.90
C THR A 134 5.64 6.96 -6.50
N VAL A 135 5.30 7.87 -5.59
CA VAL A 135 3.92 8.25 -5.26
C VAL A 135 3.71 9.73 -5.54
N LEU A 136 2.48 10.13 -5.87
CA LEU A 136 2.12 11.53 -6.06
C LEU A 136 1.72 12.13 -4.70
N PRO A 137 2.45 13.10 -4.14
CA PRO A 137 2.10 13.66 -2.84
C PRO A 137 0.77 14.39 -2.94
N SER A 138 -0.23 13.86 -2.25
CA SER A 138 -1.56 14.45 -2.12
C SER A 138 -2.13 13.99 -0.79
N PRO A 139 -2.32 14.87 0.20
CA PRO A 139 -2.67 14.47 1.56
C PRO A 139 -4.18 14.40 1.82
N LEU A 140 -5.03 14.76 0.85
CA LEU A 140 -6.48 14.89 1.05
C LEU A 140 -7.25 14.58 -0.25
N ALA A 141 -8.35 13.83 -0.14
CA ALA A 141 -9.35 13.66 -1.19
C ALA A 141 -10.75 13.41 -0.58
N ARG A 142 -11.79 13.35 -1.43
CA ARG A 142 -13.18 13.03 -1.05
C ARG A 142 -13.87 12.23 -2.17
N GLY A 143 -15.04 11.66 -1.88
CA GLY A 143 -15.78 10.82 -2.83
C GLY A 143 -15.16 9.43 -2.95
N TYR A 144 -15.10 8.86 -4.15
CA TYR A 144 -14.37 7.61 -4.34
C TYR A 144 -12.87 7.88 -4.30
N VAL A 145 -12.16 7.25 -3.38
CA VAL A 145 -10.75 7.55 -3.09
C VAL A 145 -9.86 6.34 -3.38
N ILE A 146 -8.70 6.62 -3.98
CA ILE A 146 -7.57 5.71 -4.05
C ILE A 146 -6.43 6.27 -3.18
N CYS A 147 -5.94 5.44 -2.26
CA CYS A 147 -4.77 5.73 -1.45
C CYS A 147 -3.65 4.76 -1.80
N ALA A 148 -2.42 5.27 -1.96
CA ALA A 148 -1.23 4.46 -2.11
C ALA A 148 -0.21 4.85 -1.03
N THR A 149 0.22 3.87 -0.24
CA THR A 149 1.36 4.01 0.67
C THR A 149 2.57 3.30 0.07
N MET A 150 3.76 3.88 0.20
CA MET A 150 5.00 3.35 -0.35
C MET A 150 6.07 3.24 0.73
N TYR A 151 6.65 2.04 0.82
CA TYR A 151 7.74 1.70 1.70
C TYR A 151 8.96 1.35 0.87
N GLN A 152 10.10 1.96 1.17
CA GLN A 152 11.39 1.63 0.54
C GLN A 152 12.25 0.86 1.53
N ARG A 153 12.85 -0.24 1.08
CA ARG A 153 13.73 -1.09 1.90
C ARG A 153 15.02 -1.39 1.16
N ASN A 154 16.07 -1.57 1.94
CA ASN A 154 17.34 -2.13 1.52
C ASN A 154 17.65 -3.29 2.47
N LEU A 155 17.89 -4.48 1.94
CA LEU A 155 18.21 -5.67 2.72
C LEU A 155 19.61 -6.15 2.39
N LEU A 156 20.43 -6.40 3.41
CA LEU A 156 21.70 -7.09 3.27
C LEU A 156 21.47 -8.59 2.97
N PRO A 157 22.49 -9.30 2.45
CA PRO A 157 22.41 -10.75 2.22
C PRO A 157 21.90 -11.51 3.45
N GLY A 158 20.87 -12.34 3.26
CA GLY A 158 20.27 -13.16 4.32
C GLY A 158 19.27 -12.45 5.22
N GLU A 159 19.14 -11.12 5.14
CA GLU A 159 18.19 -10.37 5.97
C GLU A 159 16.74 -10.62 5.56
N VAL A 160 15.86 -10.52 6.56
CA VAL A 160 14.41 -10.58 6.42
C VAL A 160 13.83 -9.25 6.89
N SER A 161 12.88 -8.71 6.14
CA SER A 161 12.08 -7.56 6.57
C SER A 161 10.61 -7.85 6.39
N MET A 162 9.82 -7.40 7.36
CA MET A 162 8.38 -7.42 7.31
C MET A 162 7.87 -5.99 7.13
N LEU A 163 6.94 -5.81 6.20
CA LEU A 163 6.24 -4.56 5.93
C LEU A 163 4.75 -4.79 6.14
N SER A 164 4.15 -3.97 7.00
CA SER A 164 2.75 -4.16 7.39
C SER A 164 1.94 -2.94 7.04
N ASN A 165 0.73 -3.17 6.52
CA ASN A 165 -0.27 -2.14 6.31
C ASN A 165 -1.62 -2.70 6.75
N TRP A 166 -2.44 -1.90 7.42
CA TRP A 166 -3.72 -2.35 7.92
C TRP A 166 -4.77 -1.25 7.90
N THR A 167 -6.03 -1.66 7.85
CA THR A 167 -7.17 -0.80 8.12
C THR A 167 -7.87 -1.21 9.40
N VAL A 168 -8.35 -0.22 10.14
CA VAL A 168 -9.14 -0.40 11.36
C VAL A 168 -10.43 0.37 11.22
N ARG A 169 -11.55 -0.25 11.56
CA ARG A 169 -12.89 0.36 11.55
C ARG A 169 -13.38 0.58 12.97
N GLY A 170 -13.87 1.78 13.25
CA GLY A 170 -14.56 2.11 14.50
C GLY A 170 -15.75 3.02 14.24
N GLU A 171 -16.70 3.01 15.18
CA GLU A 171 -17.84 3.93 15.18
C GLU A 171 -17.42 5.33 15.65
N THR A 172 -16.41 5.38 16.54
CA THR A 172 -15.78 6.61 17.01
C THR A 172 -14.30 6.64 16.67
N LYS A 173 -13.71 7.85 16.73
CA LYS A 173 -12.27 8.02 16.53
C LYS A 173 -11.51 7.28 17.62
N GLU A 174 -11.98 7.38 18.85
CA GLU A 174 -11.38 6.79 20.04
C GLU A 174 -11.32 5.26 19.93
N ASP A 175 -12.42 4.63 19.49
CA ASP A 175 -12.49 3.18 19.29
C ASP A 175 -11.51 2.72 18.20
N ALA A 176 -11.50 3.43 17.07
CA ALA A 176 -10.61 3.10 15.97
C ALA A 176 -9.13 3.27 16.36
N MET A 177 -8.80 4.32 17.10
CA MET A 177 -7.45 4.60 17.60
C MET A 177 -6.99 3.56 18.64
N LEU A 178 -7.89 3.10 19.53
CA LEU A 178 -7.59 2.05 20.49
C LEU A 178 -7.26 0.73 19.78
N LEU A 179 -8.06 0.35 18.79
CA LEU A 179 -7.81 -0.84 17.98
C LEU A 179 -6.51 -0.73 17.17
N ASP A 180 -6.23 0.42 16.55
CA ASP A 180 -4.96 0.69 15.86
C ASP A 180 -3.76 0.52 16.81
N PHE A 181 -3.84 1.09 18.01
CA PHE A 181 -2.82 0.94 19.03
C PHE A 181 -2.59 -0.53 19.42
N LEU A 182 -3.66 -1.32 19.59
CA LEU A 182 -3.54 -2.74 19.92
C LEU A 182 -2.86 -3.53 18.78
N ILE A 183 -3.25 -3.29 17.53
CA ILE A 183 -2.65 -3.97 16.36
C ILE A 183 -1.17 -3.62 16.24
N LYS A 184 -0.82 -2.34 16.42
CA LYS A 184 0.55 -1.84 16.32
C LYS A 184 1.46 -2.47 17.38
N ASN A 185 0.92 -2.83 18.55
CA ASN A 185 1.70 -3.42 19.65
C ASN A 185 1.65 -4.95 19.72
N GLN A 186 0.66 -5.60 19.10
CA GLN A 186 0.58 -7.08 19.06
C GLN A 186 1.76 -7.74 18.33
N THR A 187 2.47 -7.01 17.48
CA THR A 187 3.64 -7.52 16.74
C THR A 187 4.96 -7.44 17.51
N SER A 188 4.97 -6.98 18.76
CA SER A 188 6.20 -6.86 19.59
C SER A 188 6.78 -8.21 20.08
N ILE A 189 6.34 -9.35 19.54
CA ILE A 189 6.77 -10.70 19.97
C ILE A 189 7.97 -11.21 19.13
N TYR A 190 8.39 -10.47 18.09
CA TYR A 190 9.57 -10.79 17.27
C TYR A 190 10.53 -9.60 17.16
N GLN A 191 10.91 -9.01 18.30
CA GLN A 191 12.12 -8.18 18.41
C GLN A 191 13.28 -9.02 18.94
#